data_AF-A0A7N2MYF8-F1
#
_entry.id   AF-A0A7N2MYF8-F1
#
_cell.length_a   1.000
_cell.length_b   1.000
_cell.length_c   1.000
_cell.angle_alpha   90.00
_cell.angle_beta   90.00
_cell.angle_gamma   90.00
#
_symmetry.space_group_name_H-M   'P 1'
#
loop_
_entity.id
_entity.type
_entity.pdbx_description
1 polymer ?
#
loop_
_entity_poly.entity_id
_entity_poly.type
_entity_poly.pdbx_seq_one_letter_code
_entity_poly.pdbx_strand_id
1 'polypeptide(L)'
;MCENFDRSKRVWSNDEYESVEHRVMVNSEKERYSYPFFLLPALSTVVEPLEELTNEQNPAKYRAYNWGEFISNRNQSNYQKQKVENLQISDFKISE
;
A
#
# COMPACT_ATOMS: atom_id res chain seq x y z
N MET A 1 -12.19 -13.10 11.64
CA MET A 1 -10.91 -12.50 11.21
C MET A 1 -11.21 -11.66 9.98
N CYS A 2 -10.75 -10.41 9.91
CA CYS A 2 -10.91 -9.57 8.71
C CYS A 2 -9.56 -9.52 7.99
N GLU A 3 -9.55 -9.88 6.72
CA GLU A 3 -8.35 -9.88 5.89
C GLU A 3 -8.43 -8.73 4.88
N ASN A 4 -7.36 -7.95 4.79
CA ASN A 4 -7.25 -6.84 3.85
C ASN A 4 -5.97 -6.98 3.04
N PHE A 5 -6.01 -6.61 1.77
CA PHE A 5 -4.82 -6.53 0.94
C PHE A 5 -4.14 -5.18 1.09
N ASP A 6 -2.85 -5.21 1.41
CA ASP A 6 -2.03 -4.02 1.49
C ASP A 6 -1.73 -3.45 0.10
N ARG A 7 -1.33 -2.17 0.07
CA ARG A 7 -1.04 -1.45 -1.16
C ARG A 7 0.08 -2.07 -2.00
N SER A 8 1.06 -2.72 -1.38
CA SER A 8 2.11 -3.45 -2.09
C SER A 8 1.56 -4.66 -2.86
N LYS A 9 0.53 -5.33 -2.32
CA LYS A 9 -0.13 -6.46 -3.02
C LYS A 9 -0.87 -6.00 -4.27
N ARG A 10 -1.51 -4.82 -4.23
CA ARG A 10 -2.14 -4.19 -5.39
C ARG A 10 -1.14 -3.90 -6.52
N VAL A 11 0.07 -3.45 -6.16
CA VAL A 11 1.14 -3.19 -7.14
C VAL A 11 1.64 -4.49 -7.74
N TRP A 12 2.00 -5.49 -6.92
CA TRP A 12 2.43 -6.80 -7.40
C TRP A 12 1.41 -7.47 -8.31
N SER A 13 0.12 -7.34 -7.98
CA SER A 13 -0.97 -7.93 -8.78
C SER A 13 -1.39 -7.10 -9.99
N ASN A 14 -0.70 -5.98 -10.26
CA ASN A 14 -1.00 -5.09 -11.38
C ASN A 14 -2.48 -4.66 -11.43
N ASP A 15 -3.05 -4.27 -10.28
CA ASP A 15 -4.47 -3.94 -10.04
C ASP A 15 -5.48 -5.11 -10.03
N GLU A 16 -5.06 -6.37 -10.11
CA GLU A 16 -5.99 -7.51 -9.99
C GLU A 16 -6.60 -7.63 -8.58
N TYR A 17 -5.86 -7.17 -7.57
CA TYR A 17 -6.33 -7.10 -6.18
C TYR A 17 -6.40 -5.66 -5.70
N GLU A 18 -7.58 -5.27 -5.22
CA GLU A 18 -7.78 -3.95 -4.64
C GLU A 18 -7.33 -3.89 -3.18
N SER A 19 -6.70 -2.77 -2.81
CA SER A 19 -6.41 -2.47 -1.41
C SER A 19 -7.59 -1.69 -0.83
N VAL A 20 -8.26 -2.30 0.15
CA VAL A 20 -9.52 -1.78 0.69
C VAL A 20 -9.25 -0.69 1.73
N GLU A 21 -9.89 0.46 1.56
CA GLU A 21 -9.92 1.50 2.57
C GLU A 21 -10.81 1.09 3.75
N HIS A 22 -10.27 1.17 4.95
CA HIS A 22 -10.98 0.84 6.18
C HIS A 22 -10.71 1.88 7.25
N ARG A 23 -11.72 2.15 8.08
CA ARG A 23 -11.64 3.07 9.22
C ARG A 23 -12.28 2.44 10.45
N VAL A 24 -11.78 2.85 11.62
CA VAL A 24 -12.37 2.49 12.91
C VAL A 24 -13.00 3.74 13.50
N MET A 25 -14.22 3.61 14.03
CA MET A 25 -14.92 4.68 14.73
C MET A 25 -14.79 4.47 16.24
N VAL A 26 -14.63 5.57 16.98
CA VAL A 26 -14.65 5.56 18.44
C VAL A 26 -16.07 5.28 18.95
N ASN A 27 -16.18 4.56 20.06
CA ASN A 27 -17.45 4.25 20.73
C ASN A 27 -17.35 4.67 22.20
N SER A 28 -18.33 5.44 22.70
CA SER A 28 -18.35 5.98 24.07
C SER A 28 -19.01 5.05 25.10
N GLU A 29 -19.71 4.02 24.66
CA GLU A 29 -20.50 3.12 25.52
C GLU A 29 -19.76 1.81 25.83
N LYS A 30 -18.94 1.34 24.89
CA LYS A 30 -18.26 0.05 25.01
C LYS A 30 -16.86 0.08 24.39
N GLU A 31 -15.92 -0.46 25.16
CA GLU A 31 -14.54 -0.71 24.72
C GLU A 31 -14.45 -1.75 23.59
N ARG A 32 -13.52 -1.51 22.67
CA ARG A 32 -13.23 -2.40 21.53
C ARG A 32 -11.74 -2.71 21.49
N TYR A 33 -11.41 -3.99 21.53
CA TYR A 33 -10.05 -4.49 21.35
C TYR A 33 -9.89 -5.16 19.98
N SER A 34 -8.72 -5.00 19.37
CA SER A 34 -8.36 -5.69 18.12
C SER A 34 -6.87 -6.00 18.10
N TYR A 35 -6.51 -7.12 17.48
CA TYR A 35 -5.14 -7.59 17.33
C TYR A 35 -4.80 -7.64 15.83
N PRO A 36 -4.26 -6.55 15.25
CA PRO A 36 -3.90 -6.55 13.84
C PRO A 36 -2.57 -7.27 13.61
N PHE A 37 -2.50 -8.05 12.54
CA PHE A 37 -1.28 -8.68 12.06
C PHE A 37 -1.01 -8.20 10.64
N PHE A 38 0.23 -7.80 10.36
CA PHE A 38 0.63 -7.27 9.06
C PHE A 38 1.75 -8.13 8.49
N LEU A 39 1.59 -8.54 7.23
CA LEU A 39 2.62 -9.25 6.47
C LEU A 39 3.17 -8.29 5.42
N LEU A 40 4.28 -7.66 5.77
CA LEU A 40 4.89 -6.59 4.98
C LEU A 40 6.13 -7.09 4.23
N PRO A 41 6.48 -6.46 3.09
CA PRO A 41 7.75 -6.70 2.41
C PRO A 41 8.97 -6.44 3.32
N ALA A 42 10.14 -6.94 2.92
CA ALA A 42 11.39 -6.53 3.58
C ALA A 42 11.76 -5.11 3.14
N LEU A 43 12.52 -4.38 3.98
CA LEU A 43 12.92 -2.99 3.69
C LEU A 43 13.75 -2.87 2.39
N SER A 44 14.51 -3.90 2.03
CA SER A 44 15.30 -3.94 0.79
C SER A 44 14.49 -4.35 -0.45
N THR A 45 13.22 -4.73 -0.30
CA THR A 45 12.41 -5.21 -1.40
C THR A 45 12.09 -4.09 -2.39
N VAL A 46 12.33 -4.35 -3.67
CA VAL A 46 11.79 -3.57 -4.78
C VAL A 46 10.39 -4.09 -5.09
N VAL A 47 9.42 -3.20 -5.15
CA VAL A 47 8.02 -3.51 -5.45
C VAL A 47 7.70 -3.01 -6.84
N GLU A 48 7.26 -3.92 -7.70
CA GLU A 48 6.88 -3.69 -9.09
C GLU A 48 5.86 -4.76 -9.52
N PRO A 49 5.06 -4.56 -10.60
CA PRO A 49 4.16 -5.59 -11.09
C PRO A 49 4.89 -6.93 -11.34
N LEU A 50 4.31 -8.04 -10.86
CA LEU A 50 4.89 -9.37 -11.10
C LEU A 50 4.84 -9.68 -12.60
N GLU A 51 5.95 -10.13 -13.16
CA GLU A 51 6.08 -10.38 -14.60
C GLU A 51 5.01 -11.36 -15.10
N GLU A 52 4.68 -12.38 -14.32
CA GLU A 52 3.67 -13.39 -14.64
C GLU A 52 2.24 -12.84 -14.74
N LEU A 53 2.00 -11.65 -14.17
CA LEU A 53 0.73 -10.94 -14.19
C LEU A 53 0.70 -9.77 -15.19
N THR A 54 1.76 -9.63 -15.99
CA THR A 54 1.88 -8.63 -17.05
C THR A 54 2.02 -9.30 -18.42
N ASN A 55 1.46 -8.67 -19.46
CA ASN A 55 1.60 -9.09 -20.86
C ASN A 55 1.24 -7.93 -21.81
N GLU A 56 1.24 -8.18 -23.12
CA GLU A 56 0.92 -7.16 -24.13
C GLU A 56 -0.49 -6.56 -23.95
N GLN A 57 -1.46 -7.33 -23.46
CA GLN A 57 -2.83 -6.89 -23.22
C GLN A 57 -3.04 -6.29 -21.82
N ASN A 58 -2.19 -6.62 -20.85
CA ASN A 58 -2.16 -6.07 -19.49
C ASN A 58 -0.73 -5.61 -19.16
N PRO A 59 -0.26 -4.48 -19.71
CA PRO A 59 1.09 -4.00 -19.45
C PRO A 59 1.25 -3.59 -17.98
N ALA A 60 2.51 -3.44 -17.54
CA ALA A 60 2.81 -2.94 -16.21
C ALA A 60 2.17 -1.56 -15.97
N LYS A 61 1.35 -1.43 -14.92
CA LYS A 61 0.64 -0.20 -14.56
C LYS A 61 1.43 0.66 -13.57
N TYR A 62 2.49 0.10 -12.96
CA TYR A 62 3.26 0.74 -11.90
C TYR A 62 4.76 0.70 -12.21
N ARG A 63 5.46 1.79 -11.87
CA ARG A 63 6.92 1.87 -11.81
C ARG A 63 7.44 1.16 -10.57
N ALA A 64 8.61 0.54 -10.70
CA ALA A 64 9.33 -0.07 -9.59
C ALA A 64 9.72 0.98 -8.53
N TYR A 65 9.65 0.60 -7.26
CA TYR A 65 10.10 1.44 -6.14
C TYR A 65 10.64 0.62 -4.98
N ASN A 66 11.51 1.20 -4.16
CA ASN A 66 11.98 0.55 -2.94
C ASN A 66 10.95 0.68 -1.81
N TRP A 67 10.56 -0.45 -1.21
CA TRP A 67 9.53 -0.48 -0.17
C TRP A 67 9.97 0.22 1.13
N GLY A 68 11.23 0.04 1.54
CA GLY A 68 11.79 0.67 2.73
C GLY A 68 11.81 2.19 2.66
N GLU A 69 12.19 2.74 1.50
CA GLU A 69 12.14 4.18 1.25
C GLU A 69 10.70 4.71 1.26
N PHE A 70 9.77 3.99 0.61
CA PHE A 70 8.35 4.36 0.59
C PHE A 70 7.75 4.41 2.00
N ILE A 71 7.94 3.36 2.80
CA ILE A 71 7.34 3.30 4.14
C ILE A 71 8.01 4.29 5.10
N SER A 72 9.31 4.53 4.98
CA SER A 72 10.03 5.51 5.79
C SER A 72 9.54 6.94 5.52
N ASN A 73 9.44 7.33 4.25
CA ASN A 73 8.85 8.62 3.86
C ASN A 73 7.43 8.77 4.40
N ARG A 74 6.57 7.77 4.18
CA ARG A 74 5.17 7.82 4.64
C ARG A 74 5.05 7.95 6.16
N ASN A 75 5.86 7.21 6.91
CA ASN A 75 5.88 7.30 8.37
C ASN A 75 6.33 8.69 8.84
N GLN A 76 7.37 9.24 8.23
CA GLN A 76 7.89 10.57 8.56
C GLN A 76 6.87 11.68 8.25
N SER A 77 6.27 11.66 7.06
CA SER A 77 5.29 12.67 6.65
C SER A 77 4.04 12.64 7.54
N ASN A 78 3.55 11.44 7.88
CA ASN A 78 2.43 11.27 8.82
C ASN A 78 2.76 11.80 10.23
N TYR A 79 3.96 11.53 10.72
CA TYR A 79 4.39 11.98 12.05
C TYR A 79 4.54 13.51 12.11
N GLN A 80 5.19 14.09 11.11
CA GLN A 80 5.51 15.52 11.08
C GLN A 80 4.35 16.40 10.62
N LYS A 81 3.27 15.82 10.07
CA LYS A 81 2.13 16.55 9.46
C LYS A 81 2.62 17.61 8.47
N GLN A 82 3.53 17.21 7.58
CA GLN A 82 4.10 18.13 6.62
C GLN A 82 3.00 18.75 5.75
N LYS A 83 3.17 19.99 5.30
CA LYS A 83 2.22 20.68 4.41
C LYS A 83 2.29 20.19 2.96
N VAL A 84 3.02 19.11 2.69
CA VAL A 84 3.14 18.48 1.38
C VAL A 84 2.32 17.20 1.37
N GLU A 85 1.83 16.82 0.18
CA GLU A 85 1.10 15.57 0.04
C GLU A 85 1.98 14.37 0.39
N ASN A 86 1.38 13.41 1.09
CA ASN A 86 2.06 12.16 1.43
C ASN A 86 2.25 11.32 0.18
N LEU A 87 3.47 10.81 -0.03
CA LEU A 87 3.76 9.84 -1.09
C LEU A 87 2.76 8.67 -1.05
N GLN A 88 2.07 8.45 -2.16
CA GLN A 88 1.07 7.40 -2.39
C GLN A 88 1.54 6.41 -3.46
N ILE A 89 0.91 5.24 -3.50
CA ILE A 89 1.16 4.28 -4.59
C ILE A 89 0.75 4.81 -5.98
N SER A 90 -0.19 5.76 -6.03
CA SER A 90 -0.62 6.41 -7.27
C SER A 90 0.51 7.18 -7.94
N ASP A 91 1.47 7.67 -7.15
CA ASP A 91 2.63 8.42 -7.66
C ASP A 91 3.58 7.52 -8.46
N PHE A 92 3.45 6.21 -8.30
CA PHE A 92 4.19 5.21 -9.08
C PHE A 92 3.39 4.69 -10.28
N LYS A 93 2.13 5.09 -10.48
CA LYS A 93 1.34 4.63 -11.64
C LYS A 93 1.92 5.21 -12.94
N ILE A 94 1.94 4.40 -14.01
CA ILE A 94 2.52 4.77 -15.30
C ILE A 94 1.56 5.65 -16.12
N SER A 95 0.24 5.42 -16.08
CA SER A 95 -0.93 6.27 -16.51
C SER A 95 -2.13 5.35 -16.85
N GLU A 96 -3.41 5.72 -16.85
CA GLU A 96 -4.24 6.53 -15.93
C GLU A 96 -4.98 5.58 -14.96
#